data_AF-A0A0L0G1I9-F1
#
_entry.id   AF-A0A0L0G1I9-F1
#
_cell.length_a   1.000
_cell.length_b   1.000
_cell.length_c   1.000
_cell.angle_alpha   90.00
_cell.angle_beta   90.00
_cell.angle_gamma   90.00
#
_symmetry.space_group_name_H-M   'P 1'
#
loop_
_entity.id
_entity.type
_entity.pdbx_description
1 polymer ?
#
loop_
_entity_poly.entity_id
_entity_poly.type
_entity_poly.pdbx_seq_one_letter_code
_entity_poly.pdbx_strand_id
1 'polypeptide(L)' 'MDPNNERAVFGTIADEATSEGSSQYFLITPKLLADLKYNRRITVLCVFNGEYVNTPHEEWNIGTFIQRRRQLKAAA' A
#
# COMPACT_ATOMS: atom_id res chain seq x y z
N MET A 1 -1.61 -9.82 -16.04
CA MET A 1 -0.66 -10.92 -15.78
C MET A 1 -1.28 -11.78 -14.69
N ASP A 2 -0.94 -13.06 -14.57
CA ASP A 2 -1.50 -13.89 -13.50
C ASP A 2 -0.91 -13.47 -12.13
N PRO A 3 -1.62 -13.70 -11.01
CA PRO A 3 -1.18 -13.24 -9.70
C PRO A 3 0.20 -13.75 -9.27
N ASN A 4 0.62 -14.92 -9.73
CA ASN A 4 1.90 -15.50 -9.36
C ASN A 4 3.05 -14.78 -10.06
N ASN A 5 2.91 -14.53 -11.36
CA ASN A 5 3.91 -13.80 -12.11
C ASN A 5 3.95 -12.32 -11.70
N GLU A 6 2.81 -11.67 -11.44
CA GLU A 6 2.77 -10.30 -10.92
C GLU A 6 3.55 -10.18 -9.60
N ARG A 7 3.41 -11.18 -8.71
CA ARG A 7 4.15 -11.24 -7.45
C ARG A 7 5.65 -11.44 -7.65
N ALA A 8 6.05 -12.33 -8.55
CA ALA A 8 7.47 -12.60 -8.83
C ALA A 8 8.18 -11.33 -9.34
N VAL A 9 7.56 -10.63 -10.31
CA VAL A 9 8.09 -9.38 -10.86
C VAL A 9 8.18 -8.30 -9.78
N PHE A 10 7.14 -8.16 -8.95
CA PHE A 10 7.15 -7.17 -7.87
C PHE A 10 8.25 -7.47 -6.84
N GLY A 11 8.48 -8.75 -6.52
CA GLY A 11 9.55 -9.17 -5.62
C GLY A 11 10.93 -8.75 -6.13
N THR A 12 11.23 -9.02 -7.41
CA THR A 12 12.49 -8.60 -8.04
C THR A 12 12.66 -7.09 -8.02
N ILE A 13 11.60 -6.32 -8.36
CA ILE A 13 11.64 -4.85 -8.32
C ILE A 13 11.93 -4.36 -6.90
N ALA A 14 11.27 -4.94 -5.90
CA ALA A 14 11.45 -4.54 -4.50
C ALA A 14 12.88 -4.80 -4.01
N ASP A 15 13.48 -5.93 -4.38
CA ASP A 15 14.85 -6.26 -4.00
C ASP A 15 15.85 -5.31 -4.69
N GLU A 16 15.75 -5.11 -6.00
CA GLU A 16 16.68 -4.24 -6.75
C GLU A 16 16.54 -2.75 -6.39
N ALA A 17 15.31 -2.26 -6.23
CA ALA A 17 15.05 -0.86 -5.90
C ALA A 17 15.45 -0.47 -4.47
N THR A 18 15.76 -1.45 -3.62
CA THR A 18 16.16 -1.23 -2.22
C THR A 18 17.60 -1.65 -1.94
N SER A 19 18.35 -2.01 -2.98
CA SER A 19 19.79 -2.25 -2.94
C SER A 19 20.55 -0.99 -2.57
N GLU A 20 21.72 -1.16 -1.96
CA GLU A 20 22.54 -0.01 -1.58
C GLU A 20 23.12 0.68 -2.83
N GLY A 21 23.00 2.01 -2.89
CA GLY A 21 23.40 2.79 -4.06
C GLY A 21 22.42 2.75 -5.24
N SER A 22 21.25 2.11 -5.09
CA SER A 22 20.21 2.16 -6.11
C SER A 22 19.52 3.51 -6.17
N SER A 23 19.02 3.88 -7.34
CA SER A 23 18.10 5.02 -7.49
C SER A 23 16.80 4.79 -6.73
N GLN A 24 16.11 5.87 -6.38
CA GLN A 24 14.76 5.79 -5.82
C GLN A 24 13.74 5.42 -6.90
N TYR A 25 12.91 4.41 -6.63
CA TYR A 25 11.82 3.99 -7.52
C TYR A 25 10.45 4.30 -6.93
N PHE A 26 9.56 4.81 -7.77
CA PHE A 26 8.14 4.93 -7.46
C PHE A 26 7.36 3.90 -8.26
N LEU A 27 6.70 2.99 -7.56
CA LEU A 27 5.83 1.99 -8.17
C LEU A 27 4.37 2.36 -7.93
N ILE A 28 3.70 2.80 -9.00
CA ILE A 28 2.28 3.13 -8.98
C ILE A 28 1.51 1.95 -9.55
N THR A 29 0.67 1.34 -8.74
CA THR A 29 -0.18 0.22 -9.16
C THR A 29 -1.62 0.45 -8.71
N PRO A 30 -2.63 0.27 -9.59
CA PRO A 30 -4.03 0.25 -9.19
C PRO A 30 -4.43 -1.06 -8.51
N LYS A 31 -3.54 -2.08 -8.53
CA LYS A 31 -3.76 -3.39 -7.91
C LYS A 31 -2.98 -3.50 -6.61
N LEU A 32 -3.71 -3.71 -5.51
CA LEU A 32 -3.15 -4.10 -4.23
C LEU A 32 -2.94 -5.62 -4.23
N LEU A 33 -1.70 -6.05 -4.50
CA LEU A 33 -1.31 -7.43 -4.27
C LEU A 33 -1.09 -7.62 -2.77
N ALA A 34 -1.85 -8.54 -2.17
CA ALA A 34 -1.63 -8.94 -0.79
C ALA A 34 -0.32 -9.74 -0.64
N ASP A 35 0.27 -9.67 0.55
CA ASP A 35 1.45 -10.45 0.95
C ASP A 35 2.68 -10.23 0.05
N LEU A 36 2.89 -8.98 -0.37
CA LEU A 36 4.15 -8.60 -1.03
C LEU A 36 5.30 -8.56 -0.03
N LYS A 37 6.52 -8.81 -0.53
CA LYS A 37 7.74 -8.70 0.27
C LYS A 37 8.03 -7.21 0.53
N TYR A 38 8.05 -6.84 1.81
CA TYR A 38 8.41 -5.49 2.25
C TYR A 38 9.70 -5.53 3.06
N ASN A 39 10.45 -4.43 3.03
CA ASN A 39 11.63 -4.22 3.87
C ASN A 39 11.65 -2.78 4.41
N ARG A 40 12.60 -2.46 5.29
CA ARG A 40 12.67 -1.15 5.97
C ARG A 40 12.93 0.04 5.05
N ARG A 41 13.36 -0.19 3.81
CA ARG A 41 13.63 0.85 2.80
C ARG A 41 12.41 1.10 1.89
N ILE A 42 11.32 0.36 2.08
CA ILE A 42 10.09 0.52 1.28
C ILE A 42 9.08 1.36 2.07
N THR A 43 8.54 2.37 1.40
CA THR A 43 7.40 3.15 1.88
C THR A 43 6.17 2.83 1.04
N VAL A 44 5.06 2.50 1.68
CA VAL A 44 3.78 2.27 1.00
C VAL A 44 2.89 3.49 1.20
N LEU A 45 2.44 4.07 0.08
CA LEU A 45 1.47 5.16 0.07
C LEU A 45 0.17 4.68 -0.57
N CYS A 46 -0.92 4.70 0.20
CA CYS A 46 -2.26 4.45 -0.32
C CYS A 46 -2.94 5.79 -0.60
N VAL A 47 -3.20 6.08 -1.88
CA VAL A 47 -3.94 7.27 -2.29
C VAL A 47 -5.39 6.88 -2.56
N PHE A 48 -6.31 7.46 -1.79
CA PHE A 48 -7.75 7.23 -1.97
C PHE A 48 -8.43 8.58 -2.23
N ASN A 49 -8.85 8.80 -3.48
CA ASN A 49 -9.49 10.04 -3.93
C ASN A 49 -10.84 9.73 -4.58
N GLY A 50 -11.75 9.15 -3.80
CA GLY A 50 -13.10 8.80 -4.26
C GLY A 50 -14.14 9.80 -3.79
N GLU A 51 -15.28 9.87 -4.49
CA GLU A 51 -16.44 10.70 -4.12
C GLU A 51 -16.96 10.45 -2.69
N TYR A 52 -16.67 9.27 -2.12
CA TYR A 52 -17.06 8.89 -0.77
C TYR A 52 -16.07 9.35 0.32
N VAL A 53 -14.97 10.00 -0.07
CA VAL A 53 -14.00 10.58 0.87
C VAL A 53 -14.49 11.96 1.29
N ASN A 54 -15.38 11.96 2.28
CA ASN A 54 -15.98 13.20 2.81
C ASN A 54 -15.15 13.85 3.92
N THR A 55 -13.90 13.42 4.13
CA THR A 55 -13.03 13.93 5.18
C THR A 55 -11.91 14.75 4.55
N PRO A 56 -11.74 16.03 4.93
CA PRO A 56 -10.59 16.83 4.53
C PRO A 56 -9.28 16.10 4.86
N HIS A 57 -8.26 16.29 4.02
CA HIS A 57 -6.99 15.58 4.19
C HIS A 57 -6.28 15.92 5.51
N GLU A 58 -6.50 17.14 6.02
CA GLU A 58 -5.99 17.63 7.30
C GLU A 58 -6.60 16.92 8.51
N GLU A 59 -7.82 16.41 8.35
CA GLU A 59 -8.57 15.68 9.37
C GLU A 59 -8.38 14.15 9.25
N TRP A 60 -7.70 13.68 8.21
CA TRP A 60 -7.47 12.27 7.97
C TRP A 60 -6.45 11.68 8.97
N ASN A 61 -6.82 10.57 9.60
CA ASN A 61 -5.94 9.84 10.51
C ASN A 61 -6.10 8.32 10.34
N ILE A 62 -4.99 7.63 10.03
CA ILE A 62 -4.99 6.18 9.81
C ILE A 62 -5.37 5.38 11.07
N GLY A 63 -4.99 5.86 12.27
CA GLY A 63 -5.33 5.23 13.53
C GLY A 63 -6.85 5.24 13.77
N THR A 64 -7.47 6.40 13.62
CA THR A 64 -8.93 6.56 13.72
C THR A 64 -9.67 5.72 12.67
N PHE A 65 -9.16 5.66 11.43
CA PHE A 65 -9.72 4.82 10.37
C PHE A 65 -9.70 3.32 10.73
N ILE A 66 -8.55 2.82 11.18
CA ILE A 66 -8.39 1.42 11.60
C ILE A 66 -9.33 1.09 12.76
N GLN A 67 -9.44 1.99 13.76
CA GLN A 67 -10.31 1.81 14.91
C GLN A 67 -11.78 1.70 14.48
N ARG A 68 -12.28 2.63 13.66
CA ARG A 68 -13.65 2.59 13.12
C ARG A 68 -13.92 1.30 12.35
N ARG A 69 -12.97 0.86 11.50
CA ARG A 69 -13.12 -0.39 10.72
C ARG A 69 -13.22 -1.62 11.62
N ARG A 70 -12.43 -1.69 12.70
CA ARG A 70 -12.50 -2.79 13.69
C ARG A 70 -13.87 -2.83 14.38
N GLN A 71 -14.41 -1.68 14.78
CA GLN A 71 -15.73 -1.58 15.41
C GLN A 71 -16.85 -2.04 14.46
N LEU A 72 -16.84 -1.59 13.21
CA LEU A 72 -17.82 -2.01 12.21
C LEU A 72 -17.76 -3.52 11.92
N LYS A 73 -16.57 -4.11 11.90
CA LYS A 73 -16.41 -5.57 11.75
C LYS A 73 -16.92 -6.35 12.95
N ALA A 74 -16.85 -5.80 14.17
CA ALA A 74 -17.31 -6.45 15.37
C ALA A 74 -18.84 -6.35 15.56
N ALA A 75 -19.47 -5.34 14.94
CA ALA A 75 -20.91 -5.14 14.97
C ALA A 75 -21.67 -5.88 13.84
N ALA A 76 -20.94 -6.52 12.92
CA ALA A 76 -21.47 -7.32 11.82
C ALA A 76 -21.32 -8.81 12.14
#